data_AF-A0A800KLV9-F1
#
_entry.id   AF-A0A800KLV9-F1
#
_cell.length_a   1.000
_cell.length_b   1.000
_cell.length_c   1.000
_cell.angle_alpha   90.00
_cell.angle_beta   90.00
_cell.angle_gamma   90.00
#
_symmetry.space_group_name_H-M   'P 1'
#
loop_
_entity.id
_entity.type
_entity.pdbx_description
1 polymer ?
#
loop_
_entity_poly.entity_id
_entity_poly.type
_entity_poly.pdbx_seq_one_letter_code
_entity_poly.pdbx_strand_id
1 'polypeptide(L)'
;MDDLTKFRRPLTALISLFALLCVGTSSALGQQTFNSIPHERLVADLLARSGRAGVSPDTFSTEEYLDQGYIRIRLGLFELLLDRESARSLPDADNYKKVCDSVLVLQDRWLDWVEPSADAELIARMRDDIKELAKWLKRVRGSQIAKLVKSMEDWETDEASDLYLGLNARASVREIAARLAEAMGTGAYMGLDREDMPETIILAPRRLPFIEWVSLAGWVYPEMKAGFWQDGVAVWTQFYLDRYKVMSLEFGKGASNWSAGIAMNSRVSTGMEQQLTQLATNSLVDSYYGDRVPESFAGALSVNLVIDVFGECRTRADGDLRSRRTEAYERFVPGGLSEGGWLPAISADSWWRQESNYGADRFVGPLGSAQKNGYKDTRDRLRTFRLRNDADSHDEIVRAPFLGMAAADMPVPGSTFRGDYKELLRAYRTAFVYWLHSERAKDAEEVFSKLLVHLAGTKEDLEEAIASLYDVPLSSTELTNEDLEGQFLAWVLRQ
;
A
#
# COMPACT_ATOMS: atom_id res chain seq x y z
N MET A 1 -3.66 11.92 -39.02
CA MET A 1 -2.29 11.50 -38.62
C MET A 1 -1.69 12.64 -37.81
N ASP A 2 -2.32 12.93 -36.67
CA ASP A 2 -1.93 14.00 -35.77
C ASP A 2 -1.87 13.44 -34.35
N ASP A 3 -0.71 13.61 -33.73
CA ASP A 3 -0.48 13.85 -32.31
C ASP A 3 -0.84 12.76 -31.27
N LEU A 4 -0.30 11.54 -31.43
CA LEU A 4 -0.20 10.52 -30.36
C LEU A 4 0.98 10.73 -29.39
N THR A 5 1.72 11.83 -29.54
CA THR A 5 2.95 12.12 -28.77
C THR A 5 2.73 12.93 -27.49
N LYS A 6 1.49 13.33 -27.17
CA LYS A 6 1.18 14.19 -26.02
C LYS A 6 0.85 13.48 -24.70
N PHE A 7 0.79 12.14 -24.68
CA PHE A 7 0.53 11.38 -23.43
C PHE A 7 1.79 10.85 -22.72
N ARG A 8 2.99 11.15 -23.23
CA ARG A 8 4.21 10.95 -22.43
C ARG A 8 4.31 12.10 -21.44
N ARG A 9 3.94 11.85 -20.19
CA ARG A 9 4.26 12.73 -19.05
C ARG A 9 5.74 13.15 -19.20
N PRO A 10 6.10 14.43 -19.05
CA PRO A 10 7.49 14.84 -19.09
C PRO A 10 8.24 14.03 -18.03
N LEU A 11 9.21 13.25 -18.51
CA LEU A 11 9.95 12.19 -17.82
C LEU A 11 10.85 12.69 -16.67
N THR A 12 10.60 13.89 -16.16
CA THR A 12 11.49 14.63 -15.25
C THR A 12 10.85 15.03 -13.92
N ALA A 13 9.60 14.64 -13.62
CA ALA A 13 8.98 15.01 -12.34
C ALA A 13 8.00 13.97 -11.74
N LEU A 14 7.92 12.73 -12.24
CA LEU A 14 7.05 11.71 -11.63
C LEU A 14 7.53 10.30 -11.96
N ILE A 15 8.78 10.01 -11.56
CA ILE A 15 9.25 8.65 -11.32
C ILE A 15 9.46 8.57 -9.81
N SER A 16 8.38 8.39 -9.05
CA SER A 16 8.50 7.81 -7.73
C SER A 16 8.85 6.34 -7.97
N LEU A 17 10.15 6.08 -8.05
CA LEU A 17 10.70 4.75 -8.15
C LEU A 17 10.38 4.02 -6.84
N PHE A 18 9.20 3.42 -6.72
CA PHE A 18 8.93 2.35 -5.75
C PHE A 18 9.62 1.03 -6.17
N ALA A 19 10.84 1.14 -6.69
CA ALA A 19 11.81 0.07 -6.82
C ALA A 19 13.03 0.48 -6.00
N LEU A 20 12.84 0.62 -4.69
CA LEU A 20 13.93 1.05 -3.84
C LEU A 20 13.99 0.36 -2.50
N LEU A 21 14.06 -0.95 -2.63
CA LEU A 21 14.85 -1.78 -1.75
C LEU A 21 15.86 -2.48 -2.67
N CYS A 22 17.17 -2.45 -2.36
CA CYS A 22 18.28 -3.09 -3.06
C CYS A 22 18.92 -2.28 -4.21
N VAL A 23 19.69 -1.23 -3.91
CA VAL A 23 21.00 -1.08 -4.56
C VAL A 23 22.03 -1.22 -3.46
N GLY A 24 22.86 -2.26 -3.56
CA GLY A 24 24.16 -2.23 -2.93
C GLY A 24 25.03 -1.31 -3.76
N THR A 25 25.65 -0.32 -3.13
CA THR A 25 26.90 0.20 -3.66
C THR A 25 27.89 -0.96 -3.70
N SER A 26 28.55 -1.09 -4.83
CA SER A 26 29.57 -2.11 -5.11
C SER A 26 30.76 -1.93 -4.17
N SER A 27 30.68 -2.48 -2.96
CA SER A 27 31.86 -2.75 -2.15
C SER A 27 32.54 -3.96 -2.76
N ALA A 28 33.57 -3.67 -3.55
CA ALA A 28 34.47 -4.64 -4.15
C ALA A 28 34.99 -5.63 -3.11
N LEU A 29 34.36 -6.81 -3.05
CA LEU A 29 34.91 -8.08 -2.54
C LEU A 29 33.94 -9.21 -2.92
N GLY A 30 34.05 -9.65 -4.18
CA GLY A 30 33.72 -11.02 -4.61
C GLY A 30 32.35 -11.60 -4.25
N GLN A 31 31.25 -11.00 -4.70
CA GLN A 31 29.98 -11.73 -4.84
C GLN A 31 29.88 -12.28 -6.26
N GLN A 32 29.97 -13.60 -6.39
CA GLN A 32 29.49 -14.28 -7.59
C GLN A 32 27.98 -14.02 -7.70
N THR A 33 27.57 -13.17 -8.65
CA THR A 33 26.16 -12.95 -9.00
C THR A 33 25.65 -14.19 -9.73
N PHE A 34 25.16 -15.17 -8.98
CA PHE A 34 24.27 -16.17 -9.53
C PHE A 34 22.85 -15.59 -9.43
N ASN A 35 22.33 -15.02 -10.51
CA ASN A 35 20.88 -14.78 -10.61
C ASN A 35 20.22 -16.15 -10.79
N SER A 36 19.62 -16.66 -9.71
CA SER A 36 18.97 -17.97 -9.70
C SER A 36 17.62 -17.95 -10.43
N ILE A 37 17.05 -16.76 -10.64
CA ILE A 37 15.81 -16.55 -11.38
C ILE A 37 16.11 -16.39 -12.88
N PRO A 38 15.51 -17.21 -13.77
CA PRO A 38 15.80 -17.20 -15.21
C PRO A 38 15.00 -16.10 -15.96
N HIS A 39 15.21 -14.83 -15.61
CA HIS A 39 14.42 -13.69 -16.12
C HIS A 39 14.30 -13.62 -17.65
N GLU A 40 15.40 -13.81 -18.39
CA GLU A 40 15.38 -13.77 -19.86
C GLU A 40 14.44 -14.83 -20.46
N ARG A 41 14.52 -16.04 -19.92
CA ARG A 41 13.64 -17.14 -20.33
C ARG A 41 12.19 -16.84 -19.99
N LEU A 42 11.92 -16.32 -18.79
CA LEU A 42 10.56 -15.97 -18.38
C LEU A 42 9.91 -14.95 -19.30
N VAL A 43 10.64 -13.91 -19.70
CA VAL A 43 10.14 -12.92 -20.65
C VAL A 43 9.93 -13.55 -22.03
N ALA A 44 10.87 -14.36 -22.52
CA ALA A 44 10.72 -15.03 -23.81
C ALA A 44 9.49 -15.95 -23.83
N ASP A 45 9.31 -16.76 -22.79
CA ASP A 45 8.15 -17.66 -22.64
C ASP A 45 6.84 -16.86 -22.53
N LEU A 46 6.85 -15.72 -21.83
CA LEU A 46 5.71 -14.81 -21.70
C LEU A 46 5.31 -14.12 -23.02
N LEU A 47 6.28 -13.61 -23.76
CA LEU A 47 6.03 -12.99 -25.06
C LEU A 47 5.56 -14.03 -26.07
N ALA A 48 6.12 -15.25 -26.04
CA ALA A 48 5.69 -16.34 -26.92
C ALA A 48 4.22 -16.75 -26.67
N ARG A 49 3.84 -16.99 -25.41
CA ARG A 49 2.46 -17.41 -25.08
C ARG A 49 1.41 -16.31 -25.27
N SER A 50 1.83 -15.05 -25.32
CA SER A 50 0.96 -13.90 -25.62
C SER A 50 0.92 -13.52 -27.10
N GLY A 51 1.53 -14.31 -27.99
CA GLY A 51 1.57 -14.03 -29.42
C GLY A 51 2.45 -12.83 -29.79
N ARG A 52 3.30 -12.37 -28.87
CA ARG A 52 4.19 -11.20 -28.98
C ARG A 52 5.66 -11.60 -29.14
N ALA A 53 5.92 -12.82 -29.63
CA ALA A 53 7.28 -13.28 -29.90
C ALA A 53 7.98 -12.34 -30.89
N GLY A 54 9.19 -11.88 -30.53
CA GLY A 54 9.99 -10.99 -31.37
C GLY A 54 9.67 -9.50 -31.26
N VAL A 55 8.70 -9.09 -30.43
CA VAL A 55 8.49 -7.67 -30.08
C VAL A 55 9.72 -7.15 -29.32
N SER A 56 10.14 -5.91 -29.60
CA SER A 56 11.23 -5.26 -28.86
C SER A 56 10.70 -4.50 -27.64
N PRO A 57 11.54 -4.25 -26.60
CA PRO A 57 11.15 -3.40 -25.47
C PRO A 57 10.58 -2.05 -25.91
N ASP A 58 11.24 -1.39 -26.86
CA ASP A 58 10.89 -0.03 -27.32
C ASP A 58 9.50 0.06 -28.00
N THR A 59 8.97 -1.08 -28.46
CA THR A 59 7.68 -1.16 -29.16
C THR A 59 6.62 -1.89 -28.36
N PHE A 60 6.95 -2.37 -27.16
CA PHE A 60 6.01 -3.05 -26.30
C PHE A 60 5.05 -2.07 -25.62
N SER A 61 3.75 -2.23 -25.85
CA SER A 61 2.70 -1.52 -25.12
C SER A 61 2.17 -2.39 -23.97
N THR A 62 2.40 -1.95 -22.73
CA THR A 62 1.84 -2.58 -21.53
C THR A 62 0.31 -2.51 -21.53
N GLU A 63 -0.26 -1.40 -21.98
CA GLU A 63 -1.72 -1.21 -22.07
C GLU A 63 -2.37 -2.21 -23.02
N GLU A 64 -1.85 -2.34 -24.25
CA GLU A 64 -2.37 -3.32 -25.21
C GLU A 64 -2.19 -4.76 -24.73
N TYR A 65 -1.08 -5.04 -24.01
CA TYR A 65 -0.84 -6.36 -23.43
C TYR A 65 -1.89 -6.70 -22.36
N LEU A 66 -2.26 -5.73 -21.53
CA LEU A 66 -3.32 -5.88 -20.56
C LEU A 66 -4.69 -6.07 -21.24
N ASP A 67 -4.97 -5.27 -22.26
CA ASP A 67 -6.25 -5.30 -22.97
C ASP A 67 -6.57 -6.65 -23.62
N GLN A 68 -5.54 -7.35 -24.08
CA GLN A 68 -5.65 -8.65 -24.74
C GLN A 68 -5.58 -9.83 -23.76
N GLY A 69 -4.91 -9.67 -22.62
CA GLY A 69 -4.53 -10.78 -21.74
C GLY A 69 -5.32 -10.91 -20.45
N TYR A 70 -6.10 -9.90 -20.09
CA TYR A 70 -6.65 -9.75 -18.75
C TYR A 70 -8.17 -9.59 -18.82
N ILE A 71 -8.83 -10.06 -17.77
CA ILE A 71 -10.17 -9.58 -17.42
C ILE A 71 -10.02 -8.40 -16.48
N ARG A 72 -10.93 -7.43 -16.57
CA ARG A 72 -10.93 -6.22 -15.76
C ARG A 72 -12.28 -5.98 -15.11
N ILE A 73 -12.26 -5.34 -13.94
CA ILE A 73 -13.46 -4.78 -13.34
C ILE A 73 -13.12 -3.45 -12.68
N ARG A 74 -13.93 -2.44 -12.97
CA ARG A 74 -13.85 -1.13 -12.30
C ARG A 74 -14.82 -1.05 -11.13
N LEU A 75 -14.30 -0.73 -9.95
CA LEU A 75 -15.01 -0.66 -8.68
C LEU A 75 -14.65 0.66 -7.99
N GLY A 76 -15.38 1.73 -8.31
CA GLY A 76 -15.06 3.07 -7.83
C GLY A 76 -13.71 3.56 -8.38
N LEU A 77 -12.81 3.96 -7.49
CA LEU A 77 -11.47 4.44 -7.86
C LEU A 77 -10.63 3.34 -8.52
N PHE A 78 -10.84 2.08 -8.17
CA PHE A 78 -9.92 1.01 -8.53
C PHE A 78 -10.36 0.25 -9.78
N GLU A 79 -9.40 -0.02 -10.65
CA GLU A 79 -9.53 -1.01 -11.71
C GLU A 79 -8.70 -2.24 -11.36
N LEU A 80 -9.36 -3.39 -11.19
CA LEU A 80 -8.69 -4.64 -10.85
C LEU A 80 -8.55 -5.50 -12.10
N LEU A 81 -7.35 -6.02 -12.34
CA LEU A 81 -7.06 -6.89 -13.47
C LEU A 81 -6.61 -8.27 -12.99
N LEU A 82 -7.06 -9.29 -13.69
CA LEU A 82 -6.62 -10.67 -13.50
C LEU A 82 -6.28 -11.28 -14.85
N ASP A 83 -5.11 -11.91 -14.95
CA ASP A 83 -4.72 -12.57 -16.19
C ASP A 83 -5.67 -13.74 -16.52
N ARG A 84 -5.96 -13.92 -17.81
CA ARG A 84 -6.89 -14.95 -18.29
C ARG A 84 -6.46 -16.36 -17.89
N GLU A 85 -5.16 -16.63 -17.74
CA GLU A 85 -4.65 -17.95 -17.37
C GLU A 85 -4.98 -18.28 -15.90
N SER A 86 -4.68 -17.37 -14.98
CA SER A 86 -5.07 -17.47 -13.57
C SER A 86 -6.59 -17.50 -13.40
N ALA A 87 -7.33 -16.72 -14.18
CA ALA A 87 -8.80 -16.71 -14.12
C ALA A 87 -9.44 -18.07 -14.45
N ARG A 88 -8.76 -18.97 -15.19
CA ARG A 88 -9.26 -20.33 -15.48
C ARG A 88 -9.27 -21.23 -14.25
N SER A 89 -8.44 -20.92 -13.26
CA SER A 89 -8.34 -21.63 -11.98
C SER A 89 -9.47 -21.18 -11.05
N LEU A 90 -10.34 -22.12 -10.65
CA LEU A 90 -11.47 -21.81 -9.77
C LEU A 90 -11.03 -21.17 -8.43
N PRO A 91 -10.00 -21.66 -7.72
CA PRO A 91 -9.50 -21.01 -6.51
C PRO A 91 -9.05 -19.57 -6.74
N ASP A 92 -8.38 -19.29 -7.86
CA ASP A 92 -7.83 -17.96 -8.14
C ASP A 92 -8.94 -17.00 -8.57
N ALA A 93 -9.94 -17.47 -9.32
CA ALA A 93 -11.16 -16.72 -9.63
C ALA A 93 -12.00 -16.41 -8.37
N ASP A 94 -12.10 -17.34 -7.42
CA ASP A 94 -12.78 -17.10 -6.14
C ASP A 94 -12.00 -16.09 -5.27
N ASN A 95 -10.67 -16.16 -5.25
CA ASN A 95 -9.83 -15.17 -4.57
C ASN A 95 -9.96 -13.78 -5.21
N TYR A 96 -9.98 -13.70 -6.54
CA TYR A 96 -10.22 -12.45 -7.27
C TYR A 96 -11.55 -11.79 -6.88
N LYS A 97 -12.61 -12.59 -6.76
CA LYS A 97 -13.90 -12.10 -6.29
C LYS A 97 -13.83 -11.55 -4.85
N LYS A 98 -13.08 -12.19 -3.95
CA LYS A 98 -12.91 -11.70 -2.56
C LYS A 98 -12.14 -10.38 -2.51
N VAL A 99 -11.12 -10.24 -3.36
CA VAL A 99 -10.38 -8.99 -3.56
C VAL A 99 -11.32 -7.89 -4.02
N CYS A 100 -12.15 -8.15 -5.05
CA CYS A 100 -13.15 -7.20 -5.54
C CYS A 100 -14.10 -6.73 -4.43
N ASP A 101 -14.58 -7.64 -3.59
CA ASP A 101 -15.46 -7.34 -2.46
C ASP A 101 -14.74 -6.47 -1.42
N SER A 102 -13.49 -6.80 -1.11
CA SER A 102 -12.68 -6.07 -0.13
C SER A 102 -12.41 -4.61 -0.55
N VAL A 103 -12.27 -4.34 -1.86
CA VAL A 103 -12.10 -2.98 -2.40
C VAL A 103 -13.37 -2.13 -2.27
N LEU A 104 -14.55 -2.74 -2.39
CA LEU A 104 -15.81 -2.04 -2.13
C LEU A 104 -15.95 -1.69 -0.64
N VAL A 105 -15.61 -2.62 0.26
CA VAL A 105 -15.67 -2.39 1.72
C VAL A 105 -14.64 -1.33 2.17
N LEU A 106 -13.43 -1.37 1.62
CA LEU A 106 -12.41 -0.35 1.81
C LEU A 106 -12.96 1.05 1.48
N GLN A 107 -13.56 1.19 0.30
CA GLN A 107 -14.08 2.47 -0.16
C GLN A 107 -15.26 2.95 0.69
N ASP A 108 -16.15 2.06 1.13
CA ASP A 108 -17.22 2.41 2.07
C ASP A 108 -16.66 2.99 3.38
N ARG A 109 -15.64 2.35 3.95
CA ARG A 109 -14.97 2.82 5.18
C ARG A 109 -14.19 4.10 4.98
N TRP A 110 -13.58 4.31 3.81
CA TRP A 110 -12.94 5.58 3.47
C TRP A 110 -13.94 6.75 3.47
N LEU A 111 -15.16 6.51 2.98
CA LEU A 111 -16.20 7.54 2.99
C LEU A 111 -16.61 7.94 4.42
N ASP A 112 -16.53 7.04 5.40
CA ASP A 112 -16.78 7.39 6.82
C ASP A 112 -15.79 8.47 7.32
N TRP A 113 -14.54 8.44 6.88
CA TRP A 113 -13.50 9.38 7.34
C TRP A 113 -13.60 10.77 6.71
N VAL A 114 -14.20 10.87 5.52
CA VAL A 114 -14.33 12.16 4.80
C VAL A 114 -15.73 12.78 4.93
N GLU A 115 -16.76 12.00 5.25
CA GLU A 115 -18.16 12.44 5.31
C GLU A 115 -18.41 13.70 6.13
N PRO A 116 -17.82 13.90 7.32
CA PRO A 116 -18.13 15.07 8.14
C PRO A 116 -17.88 16.43 7.46
N SER A 117 -17.01 16.48 6.44
CA SER A 117 -16.61 17.71 5.73
C SER A 117 -16.79 17.67 4.22
N ALA A 118 -17.29 16.55 3.68
CA ALA A 118 -17.50 16.31 2.26
C ALA A 118 -18.98 16.48 1.88
N ASP A 119 -19.33 16.31 0.60
CA ASP A 119 -20.72 16.30 0.14
C ASP A 119 -21.46 15.07 0.66
N ALA A 120 -22.21 15.24 1.74
CA ALA A 120 -22.97 14.19 2.41
C ALA A 120 -24.03 13.54 1.50
N GLU A 121 -24.66 14.29 0.59
CA GLU A 121 -25.65 13.71 -0.32
C GLU A 121 -24.99 12.82 -1.37
N LEU A 122 -23.85 13.25 -1.92
CA LEU A 122 -23.09 12.44 -2.87
C LEU A 122 -22.52 11.20 -2.19
N ILE A 123 -22.01 11.32 -0.97
CA ILE A 123 -21.52 10.18 -0.17
C ILE A 123 -22.63 9.17 0.08
N ALA A 124 -23.83 9.61 0.49
CA ALA A 124 -24.96 8.71 0.70
C ALA A 124 -25.30 7.92 -0.58
N ARG A 125 -25.32 8.59 -1.74
CA ARG A 125 -25.52 7.93 -3.04
C ARG A 125 -24.41 6.93 -3.35
N MET A 126 -23.15 7.28 -3.10
CA MET A 126 -22.01 6.38 -3.31
C MET A 126 -22.07 5.13 -2.42
N ARG A 127 -22.49 5.26 -1.17
CA ARG A 127 -22.71 4.10 -0.27
C ARG A 127 -23.81 3.18 -0.79
N ASP A 128 -24.91 3.74 -1.28
CA ASP A 128 -25.97 2.94 -1.92
C ASP A 128 -25.45 2.21 -3.17
N ASP A 129 -24.63 2.89 -3.98
CA ASP A 129 -23.99 2.31 -5.16
C ASP A 129 -23.04 1.15 -4.80
N ILE A 130 -22.17 1.35 -3.81
CA ILE A 130 -21.29 0.31 -3.25
C ILE A 130 -22.10 -0.90 -2.79
N LYS A 131 -23.21 -0.67 -2.07
CA LYS A 131 -24.07 -1.74 -1.56
C LYS A 131 -24.75 -2.53 -2.68
N GLU A 132 -25.21 -1.88 -3.75
CA GLU A 132 -25.79 -2.58 -4.90
C GLU A 132 -24.74 -3.36 -5.70
N LEU A 133 -23.53 -2.81 -5.88
CA LEU A 133 -22.42 -3.53 -6.50
C LEU A 133 -22.00 -4.75 -5.68
N ALA A 134 -21.90 -4.63 -4.36
CA ALA A 134 -21.60 -5.75 -3.47
C ALA A 134 -22.68 -6.84 -3.55
N LYS A 135 -23.96 -6.47 -3.63
CA LYS A 135 -25.07 -7.43 -3.85
C LYS A 135 -24.95 -8.15 -5.19
N TRP A 136 -24.59 -7.45 -6.26
CA TRP A 136 -24.35 -8.07 -7.55
C TRP A 136 -23.14 -9.01 -7.51
N LEU A 137 -22.00 -8.55 -6.98
CA LEU A 137 -20.77 -9.32 -6.88
C LEU A 137 -20.97 -10.59 -6.05
N LYS A 138 -21.75 -10.54 -4.96
CA LYS A 138 -22.11 -11.72 -4.16
C LYS A 138 -22.79 -12.84 -4.97
N ARG A 139 -23.49 -12.50 -6.05
CA ARG A 139 -24.15 -13.46 -6.95
C ARG A 139 -23.20 -14.03 -8.00
N VAL A 140 -22.12 -13.33 -8.32
CA VAL A 140 -21.05 -13.82 -9.20
C VAL A 140 -20.32 -14.98 -8.51
N ARG A 141 -20.06 -16.04 -9.26
CA ARG A 141 -19.30 -17.22 -8.79
C ARG A 141 -17.96 -17.29 -9.53
N GLY A 142 -16.90 -17.75 -8.88
CA GLY A 142 -15.60 -17.98 -9.54
C GLY A 142 -15.73 -18.90 -10.77
N SER A 143 -16.66 -19.86 -10.74
CA SER A 143 -16.95 -20.72 -11.91
C SER A 143 -17.50 -19.97 -13.12
N GLN A 144 -18.21 -18.85 -12.93
CA GLN A 144 -18.67 -18.01 -14.03
C GLN A 144 -17.51 -17.23 -14.65
N ILE A 145 -16.62 -16.69 -13.81
CA ILE A 145 -15.38 -16.02 -14.23
C ILE A 145 -14.49 -17.00 -15.01
N ALA A 146 -14.25 -18.19 -14.46
CA ALA A 146 -13.46 -19.23 -15.11
C ALA A 146 -14.07 -19.74 -16.42
N LYS A 147 -15.40 -19.73 -16.54
CA LYS A 147 -16.10 -20.08 -17.78
C LYS A 147 -15.98 -18.98 -18.83
N LEU A 148 -16.11 -17.71 -18.43
CA LEU A 148 -15.95 -16.54 -19.31
C LEU A 148 -14.60 -16.56 -20.03
N VAL A 149 -13.51 -16.76 -19.29
CA VAL A 149 -12.16 -16.77 -19.88
C VAL A 149 -11.83 -18.04 -20.67
N LYS A 150 -12.62 -19.12 -20.52
CA LYS A 150 -12.51 -20.31 -21.37
C LYS A 150 -13.16 -20.12 -22.73
N SER A 151 -14.16 -19.25 -22.83
CA SER A 151 -14.81 -18.89 -24.10
C SER A 151 -14.09 -17.78 -24.86
N MET A 152 -13.16 -17.08 -24.22
CA MET A 152 -12.25 -16.14 -24.90
C MET A 152 -11.19 -16.95 -25.66
N GLU A 153 -11.38 -17.10 -26.96
CA GLU A 153 -10.35 -17.60 -27.88
C GLU A 153 -9.41 -16.45 -28.25
N ASP A 154 -8.12 -16.77 -28.39
CA ASP A 154 -7.04 -15.88 -28.83
C ASP A 154 -6.82 -14.57 -28.02
N TRP A 155 -5.61 -14.02 -28.10
CA TRP A 155 -5.22 -12.74 -27.46
C TRP A 155 -5.78 -11.54 -28.23
N GLU A 156 -7.04 -11.61 -28.63
CA GLU A 156 -7.76 -10.50 -29.25
C GLU A 156 -8.43 -9.63 -28.19
N THR A 157 -8.55 -8.34 -28.51
CA THR A 157 -9.24 -7.36 -27.68
C THR A 157 -10.74 -7.71 -27.68
N ASP A 158 -11.24 -8.15 -26.54
CA ASP A 158 -12.63 -8.59 -26.40
C ASP A 158 -13.35 -7.66 -25.42
N GLU A 159 -14.47 -7.07 -25.83
CA GLU A 159 -15.35 -6.32 -24.93
C GLU A 159 -15.79 -7.18 -23.72
N ALA A 160 -15.83 -8.51 -23.88
CA ALA A 160 -16.11 -9.44 -22.80
C ALA A 160 -15.01 -9.48 -21.72
N SER A 161 -13.84 -8.87 -21.95
CA SER A 161 -12.79 -8.69 -20.93
C SER A 161 -13.25 -7.79 -19.78
N ASP A 162 -14.19 -6.87 -20.02
CA ASP A 162 -14.91 -6.17 -18.96
C ASP A 162 -15.85 -7.15 -18.25
N LEU A 163 -15.68 -7.31 -16.94
CA LEU A 163 -16.42 -8.33 -16.20
C LEU A 163 -17.93 -8.06 -16.13
N TYR A 164 -18.37 -6.80 -16.20
CA TYR A 164 -19.79 -6.48 -16.26
C TYR A 164 -20.39 -6.92 -17.61
N LEU A 165 -19.69 -6.68 -18.71
CA LEU A 165 -20.12 -7.10 -20.04
C LEU A 165 -20.05 -8.63 -20.19
N GLY A 166 -18.90 -9.23 -19.87
CA GLY A 166 -18.67 -10.67 -19.99
C GLY A 166 -19.63 -11.52 -19.15
N LEU A 167 -20.05 -11.03 -17.97
CA LEU A 167 -21.04 -11.70 -17.13
C LEU A 167 -22.49 -11.25 -17.38
N ASN A 168 -22.74 -10.45 -18.42
CA ASN A 168 -24.07 -9.95 -18.78
C ASN A 168 -24.77 -9.23 -17.61
N ALA A 169 -24.06 -8.35 -16.91
CA ALA A 169 -24.64 -7.51 -15.89
C ALA A 169 -25.75 -6.63 -16.46
N ARG A 170 -26.80 -6.40 -15.67
CA ARG A 170 -27.93 -5.53 -16.08
C ARG A 170 -27.43 -4.10 -16.33
N ALA A 171 -28.11 -3.37 -17.22
CA ALA A 171 -27.81 -1.96 -17.48
C ALA A 171 -27.74 -1.13 -16.20
N SER A 172 -28.68 -1.33 -15.26
CA SER A 172 -28.68 -0.64 -13.97
C SER A 172 -27.42 -0.87 -13.12
N VAL A 173 -26.82 -2.07 -13.18
CA VAL A 173 -25.56 -2.36 -12.45
C VAL A 173 -24.39 -1.62 -13.10
N ARG A 174 -24.35 -1.57 -14.44
CA ARG A 174 -23.31 -0.85 -15.19
C ARG A 174 -23.40 0.67 -14.97
N GLU A 175 -24.61 1.22 -14.94
CA GLU A 175 -24.85 2.64 -14.63
C GLU A 175 -24.41 3.00 -13.21
N ILE A 176 -24.69 2.14 -12.23
CA ILE A 176 -24.21 2.29 -10.85
C ILE A 176 -22.67 2.24 -10.81
N ALA A 177 -22.07 1.26 -11.49
CA ALA A 177 -20.61 1.12 -11.55
C ALA A 177 -19.94 2.36 -12.15
N ALA A 178 -20.47 2.88 -13.27
CA ALA A 178 -19.96 4.07 -13.94
C ALA A 178 -20.08 5.32 -13.07
N ARG A 179 -21.24 5.53 -12.41
CA ARG A 179 -21.44 6.68 -11.52
C ARG A 179 -20.51 6.63 -10.31
N LEU A 180 -20.35 5.46 -9.67
CA LEU A 180 -19.42 5.31 -8.55
C LEU A 180 -17.97 5.53 -9.00
N ALA A 181 -17.61 5.00 -10.17
CA ALA A 181 -16.29 5.17 -10.77
C ALA A 181 -15.97 6.64 -11.03
N GLU A 182 -16.90 7.40 -11.62
CA GLU A 182 -16.75 8.82 -11.88
C GLU A 182 -16.63 9.62 -10.57
N ALA A 183 -17.53 9.40 -9.60
CA ALA A 183 -17.53 10.14 -8.34
C ALA A 183 -16.24 9.92 -7.53
N MET A 184 -15.75 8.67 -7.47
CA MET A 184 -14.48 8.34 -6.81
C MET A 184 -13.28 8.84 -7.62
N GLY A 185 -13.24 8.52 -8.92
CA GLY A 185 -12.08 8.82 -9.76
C GLY A 185 -11.85 10.32 -9.97
N THR A 186 -12.90 11.14 -9.92
CA THR A 186 -12.79 12.61 -9.92
C THR A 186 -12.65 13.21 -8.52
N GLY A 187 -12.92 12.45 -7.46
CA GLY A 187 -12.95 12.99 -6.09
C GLY A 187 -14.00 14.09 -5.87
N ALA A 188 -15.07 14.12 -6.69
CA ALA A 188 -16.10 15.16 -6.65
C ALA A 188 -16.77 15.31 -5.27
N TYR A 189 -16.88 14.23 -4.50
CA TYR A 189 -17.42 14.24 -3.14
C TYR A 189 -16.56 15.06 -2.15
N MET A 190 -15.27 15.23 -2.42
CA MET A 190 -14.37 16.11 -1.66
C MET A 190 -14.26 17.51 -2.29
N GLY A 191 -15.08 17.83 -3.29
CA GLY A 191 -15.06 19.12 -3.99
C GLY A 191 -13.87 19.30 -4.94
N LEU A 192 -13.27 18.21 -5.42
CA LEU A 192 -12.13 18.28 -6.34
C LEU A 192 -12.58 18.49 -7.79
N ASP A 193 -11.73 19.18 -8.55
CA ASP A 193 -11.85 19.33 -10.00
C ASP A 193 -10.64 18.63 -10.66
N ARG A 194 -10.77 17.32 -10.90
CA ARG A 194 -9.75 16.48 -11.56
C ARG A 194 -10.39 15.54 -12.57
N GLU A 195 -9.59 15.19 -13.57
CA GLU A 195 -9.96 14.14 -14.53
C GLU A 195 -10.15 12.80 -13.82
N ASP A 196 -11.02 11.98 -14.41
CA ASP A 196 -11.22 10.61 -13.95
C ASP A 196 -9.96 9.77 -14.19
N MET A 197 -9.26 9.43 -13.11
CA MET A 197 -8.04 8.63 -13.13
C MET A 197 -8.21 7.39 -12.23
N PRO A 198 -8.44 6.20 -12.81
CA PRO A 198 -8.51 4.97 -12.03
C PRO A 198 -7.15 4.53 -11.51
N GLU A 199 -7.14 3.96 -10.31
CA GLU A 199 -6.00 3.26 -9.73
C GLU A 199 -5.99 1.80 -10.19
N THR A 200 -5.13 1.47 -11.14
CA THR A 200 -5.10 0.15 -11.77
C THR A 200 -4.19 -0.83 -11.00
N ILE A 201 -4.77 -1.92 -10.50
CA ILE A 201 -4.07 -3.00 -9.77
C ILE A 201 -4.13 -4.30 -10.58
N ILE A 202 -2.97 -4.77 -11.00
CA ILE A 202 -2.79 -6.08 -11.64
C ILE A 202 -2.56 -7.12 -10.56
N LEU A 203 -3.46 -8.09 -10.47
CA LEU A 203 -3.33 -9.19 -9.53
C LEU A 203 -2.59 -10.35 -10.18
N ALA A 204 -1.57 -10.84 -9.48
CA ALA A 204 -0.88 -12.08 -9.75
C ALA A 204 -1.20 -13.07 -8.60
N PRO A 205 -2.24 -13.92 -8.74
CA PRO A 205 -2.65 -14.81 -7.65
C PRO A 205 -1.57 -15.78 -7.20
N ARG A 206 -0.60 -16.08 -8.08
CA ARG A 206 0.50 -17.01 -7.86
C ARG A 206 1.85 -16.32 -8.02
N ARG A 207 2.89 -16.91 -7.44
CA ARG A 207 4.27 -16.39 -7.53
C ARG A 207 4.84 -16.36 -8.94
N LEU A 208 4.62 -17.39 -9.76
CA LEU A 208 5.15 -17.42 -11.13
C LEU A 208 4.68 -16.21 -11.97
N PRO A 209 3.37 -15.93 -12.13
CA PRO A 209 2.89 -14.72 -12.82
C PRO A 209 3.45 -13.42 -12.26
N PHE A 210 3.63 -13.33 -10.94
CA PHE A 210 4.22 -12.14 -10.31
C PHE A 210 5.69 -11.95 -10.74
N ILE A 211 6.51 -13.01 -10.72
CA ILE A 211 7.92 -12.94 -11.13
C ILE A 211 8.04 -12.72 -12.64
N GLU A 212 7.10 -13.20 -13.44
CA GLU A 212 7.05 -12.90 -14.87
C GLU A 212 6.79 -11.42 -15.12
N TRP A 213 5.88 -10.79 -14.36
CA TRP A 213 5.68 -9.34 -14.39
C TRP A 213 6.94 -8.57 -13.97
N VAL A 214 7.63 -8.98 -12.92
CA VAL A 214 8.93 -8.39 -12.52
C VAL A 214 9.97 -8.53 -13.64
N SER A 215 10.02 -9.69 -14.28
CA SER A 215 10.95 -9.95 -15.37
C SER A 215 10.63 -9.09 -16.58
N LEU A 216 9.34 -8.94 -16.91
CA LEU A 216 8.85 -8.07 -17.97
C LEU A 216 9.20 -6.61 -17.68
N ALA A 217 9.03 -6.14 -16.44
CA ALA A 217 9.40 -4.78 -16.03
C ALA A 217 10.88 -4.46 -16.33
N GLY A 218 11.80 -5.34 -15.92
CA GLY A 218 13.22 -5.15 -16.20
C GLY A 218 13.61 -5.34 -17.68
N TRP A 219 12.72 -5.93 -18.50
CA TRP A 219 12.89 -6.02 -19.94
C TRP A 219 12.39 -4.77 -20.67
N VAL A 220 11.21 -4.26 -20.31
CA VAL A 220 10.61 -3.04 -20.86
C VAL A 220 11.44 -1.80 -20.47
N TYR A 221 12.05 -1.82 -19.28
CA TYR A 221 12.88 -0.72 -18.75
C TYR A 221 14.33 -1.16 -18.53
N PRO A 222 15.17 -1.19 -19.59
CA PRO A 222 16.55 -1.67 -19.51
C PRO A 222 17.41 -0.94 -18.46
N GLU A 223 17.15 0.34 -18.22
CA GLU A 223 17.82 1.15 -17.20
C GLU A 223 17.49 0.73 -15.76
N MET A 224 16.30 0.17 -15.54
CA MET A 224 15.87 -0.37 -14.24
C MET A 224 16.11 -1.88 -14.12
N LYS A 225 16.66 -2.52 -15.16
CA LYS A 225 16.90 -3.97 -15.23
C LYS A 225 17.64 -4.49 -14.00
N ALA A 226 18.65 -3.78 -13.51
CA ALA A 226 19.43 -4.20 -12.33
C ALA A 226 18.58 -4.27 -11.04
N GLY A 227 17.55 -3.43 -10.92
CA GLY A 227 16.63 -3.43 -9.77
C GLY A 227 15.57 -4.54 -9.85
N PHE A 228 15.12 -4.89 -11.05
CA PHE A 228 14.10 -5.94 -11.23
C PHE A 228 14.68 -7.34 -11.41
N TRP A 229 15.87 -7.47 -12.00
CA TRP A 229 16.50 -8.75 -12.31
C TRP A 229 17.53 -9.13 -11.25
N GLN A 230 17.04 -9.29 -10.02
CA GLN A 230 17.82 -9.69 -8.85
C GLN A 230 17.06 -10.72 -8.03
N ASP A 231 17.78 -11.60 -7.34
CA ASP A 231 17.19 -12.67 -6.52
C ASP A 231 16.29 -12.15 -5.37
N GLY A 232 16.52 -10.93 -4.90
CA GLY A 232 15.72 -10.28 -3.86
C GLY A 232 14.24 -10.11 -4.23
N VAL A 233 13.90 -10.05 -5.52
CA VAL A 233 12.50 -9.90 -5.97
C VAL A 233 11.64 -11.14 -5.65
N ALA A 234 12.27 -12.28 -5.37
CA ALA A 234 11.56 -13.51 -5.02
C ALA A 234 10.69 -13.38 -3.76
N VAL A 235 11.01 -12.43 -2.85
CA VAL A 235 10.22 -12.17 -1.63
C VAL A 235 9.31 -10.94 -1.72
N TRP A 236 9.36 -10.19 -2.83
CA TRP A 236 8.49 -9.03 -3.03
C TRP A 236 7.04 -9.46 -3.16
N THR A 237 6.13 -8.65 -2.62
CA THR A 237 4.68 -8.87 -2.69
C THR A 237 3.97 -7.88 -3.60
N GLN A 238 4.61 -6.76 -3.94
CA GLN A 238 4.14 -5.82 -4.93
C GLN A 238 5.30 -5.08 -5.59
N PHE A 239 5.02 -4.42 -6.71
CA PHE A 239 5.88 -3.38 -7.29
C PHE A 239 5.04 -2.52 -8.25
N TYR A 240 5.63 -1.44 -8.77
CA TYR A 240 5.00 -0.58 -9.77
C TYR A 240 5.68 -0.74 -11.13
N LEU A 241 4.87 -0.74 -12.17
CA LEU A 241 5.26 -0.67 -13.57
C LEU A 241 4.44 0.44 -14.21
N ASP A 242 5.06 1.58 -14.56
CA ASP A 242 4.34 2.77 -15.00
C ASP A 242 3.27 3.21 -13.98
N ARG A 243 2.03 3.35 -14.44
CA ARG A 243 0.84 3.63 -13.63
C ARG A 243 0.22 2.37 -13.00
N TYR A 244 0.77 1.19 -13.27
CA TYR A 244 0.17 -0.08 -12.85
C TYR A 244 0.83 -0.59 -11.58
N LYS A 245 0.01 -0.95 -10.60
CA LYS A 245 0.47 -1.65 -9.41
C LYS A 245 0.32 -3.15 -9.60
N VAL A 246 1.43 -3.89 -9.58
CA VAL A 246 1.39 -5.35 -9.65
C VAL A 246 1.46 -5.92 -8.24
N MET A 247 0.50 -6.76 -7.87
CA MET A 247 0.38 -7.33 -6.54
C MET A 247 0.31 -8.86 -6.59
N SER A 248 1.11 -9.53 -5.77
CA SER A 248 1.00 -10.97 -5.53
C SER A 248 -0.03 -11.29 -4.45
N LEU A 249 -0.78 -12.37 -4.60
CA LEU A 249 -1.66 -12.91 -3.54
C LEU A 249 -1.00 -14.07 -2.73
N GLU A 250 0.30 -14.29 -2.95
CA GLU A 250 1.12 -15.26 -2.24
C GLU A 250 2.40 -14.60 -1.69
N PHE A 251 2.84 -15.06 -0.51
CA PHE A 251 4.19 -14.80 -0.03
C PHE A 251 5.21 -15.64 -0.79
N GLY A 252 6.35 -15.05 -1.15
CA GLY A 252 7.46 -15.77 -1.77
C GLY A 252 8.18 -16.70 -0.80
N LYS A 253 8.78 -17.77 -1.33
CA LYS A 253 9.61 -18.73 -0.58
C LYS A 253 11.13 -18.46 -0.69
N GLY A 254 11.51 -17.33 -1.28
CA GLY A 254 12.91 -16.96 -1.56
C GLY A 254 13.39 -17.44 -2.92
N ALA A 255 14.62 -17.03 -3.28
CA ALA A 255 15.14 -17.16 -4.64
C ALA A 255 15.29 -18.61 -5.12
N SER A 256 15.65 -19.55 -4.24
CA SER A 256 15.74 -20.98 -4.59
C SER A 256 14.41 -21.63 -4.97
N ASN A 257 13.28 -20.99 -4.65
CA ASN A 257 11.93 -21.45 -5.00
C ASN A 257 11.04 -20.27 -5.42
N TRP A 258 11.57 -19.45 -6.32
CA TRP A 258 10.98 -18.16 -6.73
C TRP A 258 9.58 -18.30 -7.36
N SER A 259 9.28 -19.43 -8.00
CA SER A 259 8.02 -19.65 -8.73
C SER A 259 6.87 -20.13 -7.85
N ALA A 260 7.14 -20.53 -6.60
CA ALA A 260 6.15 -21.09 -5.70
C ALA A 260 5.94 -20.21 -4.46
N GLY A 261 4.68 -20.11 -4.02
CA GLY A 261 4.30 -19.28 -2.90
C GLY A 261 3.69 -20.01 -1.72
N ILE A 262 3.40 -19.22 -0.70
CA ILE A 262 2.53 -19.56 0.42
C ILE A 262 1.34 -18.62 0.33
N ALA A 263 0.12 -19.16 0.27
CA ALA A 263 -1.10 -18.35 0.26
C ALA A 263 -1.10 -17.36 1.43
N MET A 264 -1.44 -16.10 1.19
CA MET A 264 -1.50 -15.09 2.25
C MET A 264 -2.51 -15.46 3.34
N ASN A 265 -3.57 -16.18 2.96
CA ASN A 265 -4.59 -16.66 3.89
C ASN A 265 -4.17 -17.89 4.74
N SER A 266 -2.95 -18.39 4.58
CA SER A 266 -2.45 -19.54 5.35
C SER A 266 -2.23 -19.25 6.83
N ARG A 267 -1.94 -18.00 7.20
CA ARG A 267 -1.69 -17.59 8.59
C ARG A 267 -2.92 -16.98 9.26
N VAL A 268 -3.75 -16.30 8.50
CA VAL A 268 -5.01 -15.69 8.94
C VAL A 268 -5.97 -15.72 7.75
N SER A 269 -7.24 -16.04 8.00
CA SER A 269 -8.23 -16.26 6.92
C SER A 269 -8.46 -15.06 6.01
N THR A 270 -8.12 -13.85 6.48
CA THR A 270 -8.30 -12.55 5.80
C THR A 270 -6.98 -11.91 5.37
N GLY A 271 -5.85 -12.64 5.37
CA GLY A 271 -4.52 -12.04 5.19
C GLY A 271 -4.31 -11.39 3.83
N MET A 272 -4.86 -11.99 2.78
CA MET A 272 -4.88 -11.49 1.41
C MET A 272 -5.72 -10.21 1.33
N GLU A 273 -6.93 -10.24 1.89
CA GLU A 273 -7.85 -9.12 1.93
C GLU A 273 -7.25 -7.93 2.70
N GLN A 274 -6.69 -8.16 3.88
CA GLN A 274 -6.00 -7.12 4.65
C GLN A 274 -4.84 -6.52 3.87
N GLN A 275 -4.02 -7.35 3.20
CA GLN A 275 -2.87 -6.84 2.45
C GLN A 275 -3.31 -6.01 1.25
N LEU A 276 -4.32 -6.46 0.51
CA LEU A 276 -4.89 -5.70 -0.58
C LEU A 276 -5.45 -4.37 -0.08
N THR A 277 -6.26 -4.39 0.97
CA THR A 277 -6.85 -3.18 1.57
C THR A 277 -5.75 -2.19 1.90
N GLN A 278 -4.70 -2.61 2.59
CA GLN A 278 -3.58 -1.72 2.93
C GLN A 278 -2.95 -1.05 1.69
N LEU A 279 -2.70 -1.85 0.65
CA LEU A 279 -2.07 -1.37 -0.58
C LEU A 279 -2.97 -0.50 -1.43
N ALA A 280 -4.26 -0.83 -1.48
CA ALA A 280 -5.27 -0.04 -2.13
C ALA A 280 -5.46 1.30 -1.42
N THR A 281 -5.42 1.34 -0.08
CA THR A 281 -5.43 2.60 0.67
C THR A 281 -4.21 3.46 0.32
N ASN A 282 -3.01 2.90 0.27
CA ASN A 282 -1.81 3.67 -0.10
C ASN A 282 -1.96 4.26 -1.52
N SER A 283 -2.51 3.50 -2.48
CA SER A 283 -2.79 4.01 -3.83
C SER A 283 -3.89 5.06 -3.85
N LEU A 284 -4.94 4.91 -3.03
CA LEU A 284 -5.99 5.91 -2.90
C LEU A 284 -5.44 7.24 -2.35
N VAL A 285 -4.59 7.16 -1.32
CA VAL A 285 -3.94 8.33 -0.72
C VAL A 285 -3.00 8.98 -1.75
N ASP A 286 -2.16 8.21 -2.44
CA ASP A 286 -1.31 8.73 -3.51
C ASP A 286 -2.14 9.41 -4.62
N SER A 287 -3.26 8.80 -5.03
CA SER A 287 -4.16 9.35 -6.03
C SER A 287 -4.69 10.73 -5.65
N TYR A 288 -5.20 10.89 -4.41
CA TYR A 288 -5.84 12.14 -3.99
C TYR A 288 -4.86 13.20 -3.51
N TYR A 289 -3.73 12.80 -2.94
CA TYR A 289 -2.83 13.69 -2.23
C TYR A 289 -1.45 13.82 -2.89
N GLY A 290 -0.95 12.77 -3.54
CA GLY A 290 0.41 12.70 -4.08
C GLY A 290 1.45 13.07 -3.01
N ASP A 291 2.48 13.81 -3.41
CA ASP A 291 3.61 14.18 -2.53
C ASP A 291 3.25 15.12 -1.36
N ARG A 292 2.00 15.64 -1.29
CA ARG A 292 1.55 16.48 -0.16
C ARG A 292 1.43 15.68 1.14
N VAL A 293 1.18 14.38 1.03
CA VAL A 293 1.08 13.47 2.17
C VAL A 293 2.32 12.56 2.18
N PRO A 294 3.10 12.57 3.27
CA PRO A 294 4.25 11.67 3.39
C PRO A 294 3.79 10.21 3.44
N GLU A 295 4.57 9.31 2.84
CA GLU A 295 4.31 7.86 2.77
C GLU A 295 4.04 7.25 4.14
N SER A 296 4.75 7.74 5.14
CA SER A 296 4.60 7.33 6.53
C SER A 296 3.24 7.69 7.16
N PHE A 297 2.62 8.80 6.76
CA PHE A 297 1.24 9.12 7.13
C PHE A 297 0.25 8.26 6.32
N ALA A 298 0.51 8.09 5.01
CA ALA A 298 -0.27 7.18 4.16
C ALA A 298 -0.30 5.74 4.71
N GLY A 299 0.84 5.23 5.17
CA GLY A 299 0.96 3.92 5.81
C GLY A 299 0.20 3.82 7.15
N ALA A 300 0.14 4.92 7.91
CA ALA A 300 -0.66 4.95 9.14
C ALA A 300 -2.17 4.97 8.85
N LEU A 301 -2.61 5.73 7.83
CA LEU A 301 -3.99 5.68 7.33
C LEU A 301 -4.34 4.26 6.86
N SER A 302 -3.47 3.62 6.10
CA SER A 302 -3.75 2.28 5.56
C SER A 302 -3.84 1.20 6.64
N VAL A 303 -2.98 1.23 7.66
CA VAL A 303 -3.07 0.32 8.81
C VAL A 303 -4.36 0.56 9.60
N ASN A 304 -4.73 1.81 9.88
CA ASN A 304 -5.98 2.12 10.58
C ASN A 304 -7.20 1.66 9.79
N LEU A 305 -7.22 1.87 8.47
CA LEU A 305 -8.33 1.45 7.63
C LEU A 305 -8.46 -0.09 7.55
N VAL A 306 -7.34 -0.81 7.55
CA VAL A 306 -7.35 -2.28 7.70
C VAL A 306 -7.97 -2.69 9.04
N ILE A 307 -7.62 -2.01 10.14
CA ILE A 307 -8.19 -2.30 11.46
C ILE A 307 -9.70 -1.98 11.49
N ASP A 308 -10.14 -0.90 10.84
CA ASP A 308 -11.56 -0.54 10.76
C ASP A 308 -12.37 -1.56 9.95
N VAL A 309 -11.78 -2.13 8.89
CA VAL A 309 -12.42 -3.14 8.03
C VAL A 309 -12.43 -4.53 8.68
N PHE A 310 -11.31 -4.95 9.27
CA PHE A 310 -11.08 -6.34 9.68
C PHE A 310 -10.95 -6.55 11.20
N GLY A 311 -10.95 -5.47 11.99
CA GLY A 311 -10.78 -5.49 13.43
C GLY A 311 -9.32 -5.63 13.91
N GLU A 312 -8.39 -5.96 13.02
CA GLU A 312 -6.96 -6.18 13.32
C GLU A 312 -6.12 -6.02 12.06
N CYS A 313 -4.80 -5.83 12.22
CA CYS A 313 -3.86 -5.72 11.11
C CYS A 313 -2.69 -6.70 11.27
N ARG A 314 -2.79 -7.85 10.59
CA ARG A 314 -1.75 -8.90 10.57
C ARG A 314 -0.82 -8.80 9.37
N THR A 315 -1.09 -7.86 8.48
CA THR A 315 -0.26 -7.62 7.33
C THR A 315 1.10 -7.11 7.76
N ARG A 316 2.06 -7.30 6.86
CA ARG A 316 3.42 -6.83 7.05
C ARG A 316 3.79 -5.83 5.96
N ALA A 317 2.83 -5.26 5.23
CA ALA A 317 3.15 -4.40 4.09
C ALA A 317 3.88 -3.11 4.53
N ASP A 318 3.63 -2.66 5.77
CA ASP A 318 4.32 -1.60 6.50
C ASP A 318 4.93 -2.16 7.81
N GLY A 319 6.17 -1.78 8.11
CA GLY A 319 6.98 -2.38 9.20
C GLY A 319 8.02 -3.37 8.69
N ASP A 320 8.57 -4.20 9.58
CA ASP A 320 9.66 -5.14 9.27
C ASP A 320 9.30 -6.07 8.10
N LEU A 321 9.80 -5.68 6.94
CA LEU A 321 9.92 -6.50 5.76
C LEU A 321 11.39 -6.76 5.57
N ARG A 322 11.84 -7.87 6.15
CA ARG A 322 13.10 -8.53 5.83
C ARG A 322 13.50 -8.23 4.39
N SER A 323 14.66 -7.61 4.21
CA SER A 323 15.22 -7.07 2.95
C SER A 323 14.57 -5.79 2.37
N ARG A 324 14.32 -4.76 3.21
CA ARG A 324 14.13 -3.37 2.75
C ARG A 324 15.44 -2.53 2.85
N ARG A 325 15.97 -1.98 1.74
CA ARG A 325 16.89 -0.81 1.73
C ARG A 325 16.07 0.47 1.91
N THR A 326 16.52 1.37 2.77
CA THR A 326 15.91 2.71 2.89
C THR A 326 16.59 3.66 1.91
N GLU A 327 15.82 4.53 1.25
CA GLU A 327 16.35 5.77 0.67
C GLU A 327 16.74 6.79 1.74
N ALA A 328 17.49 7.80 1.31
CA ALA A 328 17.86 8.94 2.13
C ALA A 328 16.65 9.88 2.30
N TYR A 329 16.25 10.05 3.57
CA TYR A 329 15.38 11.08 4.15
C TYR A 329 13.95 11.25 3.59
N GLU A 330 12.96 10.85 4.41
CA GLU A 330 11.57 11.33 4.34
C GLU A 330 11.34 12.28 5.54
N ARG A 331 10.68 13.43 5.32
CA ARG A 331 10.49 14.51 6.33
C ARG A 331 9.76 14.09 7.62
N PHE A 332 9.26 12.86 7.68
CA PHE A 332 8.41 12.34 8.76
C PHE A 332 9.01 11.09 9.44
N VAL A 333 10.25 10.69 9.11
CA VAL A 333 10.94 9.54 9.72
C VAL A 333 12.42 9.80 10.01
N PRO A 334 12.82 9.93 11.29
CA PRO A 334 14.23 9.87 11.69
C PRO A 334 14.63 8.40 11.84
N GLY A 335 15.64 7.95 11.08
CA GLY A 335 16.00 6.51 11.12
C GLY A 335 16.79 5.94 9.94
N GLY A 336 16.82 6.63 8.80
CA GLY A 336 17.47 6.14 7.57
C GLY A 336 18.99 6.05 7.71
N LEU A 337 19.62 5.09 7.03
CA LEU A 337 21.08 5.16 6.79
C LEU A 337 21.37 6.44 6.00
N SER A 338 22.34 7.25 6.44
CA SER A 338 22.75 8.48 5.76
C SER A 338 23.18 8.29 4.30
N GLU A 339 23.45 7.05 3.89
CA GLU A 339 23.86 6.67 2.53
C GLU A 339 22.89 5.66 1.87
N GLY A 340 21.79 5.29 2.54
CA GLY A 340 21.00 4.11 2.19
C GLY A 340 21.77 2.79 2.43
N GLY A 341 21.06 1.66 2.49
CA GLY A 341 21.71 0.35 2.63
C GLY A 341 20.82 -0.78 3.12
N TRP A 342 21.36 -2.00 3.07
CA TRP A 342 20.68 -3.24 3.42
C TRP A 342 20.58 -3.43 4.93
N LEU A 343 19.41 -3.90 5.39
CA LEU A 343 19.17 -4.22 6.78
C LEU A 343 19.21 -5.72 7.02
N PRO A 344 19.80 -6.18 8.14
CA PRO A 344 19.78 -7.58 8.53
C PRO A 344 18.34 -8.03 8.82
N ALA A 345 18.09 -9.33 8.63
CA ALA A 345 16.80 -9.97 8.87
C ALA A 345 16.45 -9.92 10.37
N ILE A 346 15.20 -9.61 10.69
CA ILE A 346 14.70 -9.52 12.07
C ILE A 346 13.49 -10.45 12.26
N SER A 347 13.26 -10.91 13.50
CA SER A 347 12.26 -11.92 13.86
C SER A 347 10.82 -11.55 13.47
N ALA A 348 10.05 -12.54 13.05
CA ALA A 348 8.67 -12.40 12.56
C ALA A 348 7.67 -12.13 13.69
N ASP A 349 8.10 -12.31 14.93
CA ASP A 349 7.30 -12.28 16.15
C ASP A 349 7.84 -11.12 16.99
N SER A 350 7.39 -9.92 16.66
CA SER A 350 7.72 -8.72 17.41
C SER A 350 6.72 -8.55 18.55
N TRP A 351 7.21 -8.19 19.73
CA TRP A 351 6.36 -7.94 20.91
C TRP A 351 5.39 -6.76 20.70
N TRP A 352 5.65 -5.88 19.72
CA TRP A 352 4.72 -4.84 19.26
C TRP A 352 3.43 -5.42 18.67
N ARG A 353 3.48 -6.65 18.16
CA ARG A 353 2.36 -7.38 17.54
C ARG A 353 1.97 -8.57 18.40
N GLN A 354 1.64 -8.30 19.66
CA GLN A 354 1.24 -9.33 20.62
C GLN A 354 0.16 -10.23 20.01
N GLU A 355 0.33 -11.55 20.13
CA GLU A 355 -0.61 -12.53 19.58
C GLU A 355 -2.04 -12.37 20.11
N SER A 356 -2.18 -11.75 21.28
CA SER A 356 -3.47 -11.46 21.90
C SER A 356 -4.27 -10.35 21.20
N ASN A 357 -3.63 -9.49 20.40
CA ASN A 357 -4.26 -8.26 19.92
C ASN A 357 -3.98 -7.90 18.47
N TYR A 358 -2.84 -8.28 17.88
CA TYR A 358 -2.46 -7.99 16.48
C TYR A 358 -2.79 -6.56 15.99
N GLY A 359 -2.68 -5.58 16.88
CA GLY A 359 -2.98 -4.17 16.57
C GLY A 359 -4.46 -3.79 16.58
N ALA A 360 -5.39 -4.60 17.10
CA ALA A 360 -6.80 -4.22 17.19
C ALA A 360 -7.03 -2.97 18.06
N ASP A 361 -6.15 -2.72 19.04
CA ASP A 361 -6.09 -1.47 19.81
C ASP A 361 -5.28 -0.36 19.12
N ARG A 362 -4.96 -0.52 17.84
CA ARG A 362 -4.10 0.37 17.05
C ARG A 362 -2.72 0.58 17.70
N PHE A 363 -2.23 -0.47 18.37
CA PHE A 363 -0.92 -0.57 19.01
C PHE A 363 -0.72 0.35 20.22
N VAL A 364 -1.80 0.92 20.75
CA VAL A 364 -1.77 1.85 21.88
C VAL A 364 -1.23 1.19 23.15
N GLY A 365 -1.64 -0.05 23.45
CA GLY A 365 -1.18 -0.79 24.63
C GLY A 365 0.33 -1.05 24.64
N PRO A 366 0.90 -1.68 23.58
CA PRO A 366 2.34 -1.84 23.44
C PRO A 366 3.10 -0.51 23.51
N LEU A 367 2.57 0.55 22.90
CA LEU A 367 3.18 1.89 22.91
C LEU A 367 3.21 2.50 24.32
N GLY A 368 2.11 2.44 25.06
CA GLY A 368 2.05 2.88 26.46
C GLY A 368 2.97 2.06 27.37
N SER A 369 3.10 0.76 27.13
CA SER A 369 4.06 -0.09 27.84
C SER A 369 5.51 0.30 27.55
N ALA A 370 5.85 0.57 26.29
CA ALA A 370 7.17 1.04 25.87
C ALA A 370 7.54 2.37 26.56
N GLN A 371 6.60 3.31 26.58
CA GLN A 371 6.77 4.64 27.19
C GLN A 371 6.94 4.55 28.72
N LYS A 372 6.07 3.80 29.40
CA LYS A 372 6.14 3.58 30.86
C LYS A 372 7.45 2.92 31.27
N ASN A 373 7.99 2.01 30.46
CA ASN A 373 9.25 1.32 30.76
C ASN A 373 10.49 2.17 30.40
N GLY A 374 10.43 3.08 29.43
CA GLY A 374 11.54 3.98 29.11
C GLY A 374 11.88 4.97 30.23
N TYR A 375 10.90 5.30 31.06
CA TYR A 375 11.06 6.14 32.25
C TYR A 375 11.79 5.47 33.42
N LYS A 376 11.81 4.13 33.53
CA LYS A 376 12.45 3.49 34.70
C LYS A 376 13.92 3.89 34.84
N ASP A 377 14.55 4.25 33.72
CA ASP A 377 15.96 4.60 33.63
C ASP A 377 16.19 6.11 33.38
N THR A 378 15.14 6.94 33.26
CA THR A 378 15.25 8.38 32.95
C THR A 378 14.28 9.24 33.76
N ARG A 379 14.54 10.55 33.92
CA ARG A 379 13.57 11.47 34.54
C ARG A 379 12.51 12.00 33.57
N ASP A 380 12.61 11.66 32.28
CA ASP A 380 11.77 12.20 31.20
C ASP A 380 10.73 11.18 30.74
N ARG A 381 9.64 11.09 31.50
CA ARG A 381 8.61 10.07 31.31
C ARG A 381 7.77 10.27 30.05
N LEU A 382 7.65 11.50 29.58
CA LEU A 382 6.78 11.82 28.45
C LEU A 382 7.40 11.39 27.13
N ARG A 383 8.72 11.60 26.97
CA ARG A 383 9.37 11.52 25.65
C ARG A 383 10.13 10.21 25.41
N THR A 384 10.31 9.35 26.41
CA THR A 384 11.21 8.20 26.32
C THR A 384 10.48 6.88 26.09
N PHE A 385 11.06 6.03 25.24
CA PHE A 385 10.55 4.72 24.88
C PHE A 385 11.65 3.68 25.00
N ARG A 386 11.32 2.52 25.57
CA ARG A 386 12.23 1.38 25.64
C ARG A 386 12.12 0.53 24.37
N LEU A 387 13.25 0.33 23.71
CA LEU A 387 13.46 -0.69 22.68
C LEU A 387 14.04 -1.96 23.29
N ARG A 388 13.79 -3.08 22.62
CA ARG A 388 14.34 -4.41 22.92
C ARG A 388 15.07 -4.96 21.71
N ASN A 389 16.14 -5.71 21.94
CA ASN A 389 16.74 -6.49 20.85
C ASN A 389 15.93 -7.77 20.57
N ASP A 390 16.19 -8.42 19.43
CA ASP A 390 15.47 -9.65 19.02
C ASP A 390 15.50 -10.79 20.03
N ALA A 391 16.55 -10.83 20.87
CA ALA A 391 16.73 -11.84 21.91
C ALA A 391 16.11 -11.46 23.27
N ASP A 392 15.45 -10.29 23.35
CA ASP A 392 14.89 -9.71 24.58
C ASP A 392 15.89 -9.68 25.76
N SER A 393 17.17 -9.52 25.45
CA SER A 393 18.30 -9.63 26.38
C SER A 393 18.95 -8.30 26.71
N HIS A 394 18.74 -7.29 25.86
CA HIS A 394 19.29 -5.95 26.00
C HIS A 394 18.21 -4.94 25.64
N ASP A 395 18.35 -3.74 26.22
CA ASP A 395 17.45 -2.62 26.02
C ASP A 395 18.21 -1.39 25.56
N GLU A 396 17.54 -0.55 24.77
CA GLU A 396 18.00 0.79 24.40
C GLU A 396 16.85 1.79 24.63
N ILE A 397 17.15 3.01 25.06
CA ILE A 397 16.15 4.06 25.22
C ILE A 397 16.25 5.01 24.04
N VAL A 398 15.14 5.20 23.34
CA VAL A 398 14.98 6.24 22.33
C VAL A 398 14.04 7.33 22.83
N ARG A 399 14.13 8.51 22.24
CA ARG A 399 13.40 9.69 22.68
C ARG A 399 12.72 10.39 21.51
N ALA A 400 11.48 10.81 21.71
CA ALA A 400 10.73 11.67 20.79
C ALA A 400 11.33 13.11 20.78
N PRO A 401 11.15 13.92 19.74
CA PRO A 401 10.13 13.81 18.67
C PRO A 401 10.39 12.69 17.65
N PHE A 402 9.30 12.11 17.15
CA PHE A 402 9.30 11.12 16.07
C PHE A 402 8.52 11.57 14.83
N LEU A 403 7.80 12.70 14.92
CA LEU A 403 6.96 13.21 13.84
C LEU A 403 7.52 14.52 13.26
N GLY A 404 7.34 14.66 11.95
CA GLY A 404 7.64 15.88 11.22
C GLY A 404 9.10 16.33 11.25
N MET A 405 9.31 17.58 10.86
CA MET A 405 10.63 18.20 10.76
C MET A 405 11.40 18.22 12.08
N ALA A 406 10.72 18.31 13.23
CA ALA A 406 11.33 18.28 14.55
C ALA A 406 12.11 16.97 14.81
N ALA A 407 11.73 15.91 14.12
CA ALA A 407 12.32 14.60 14.29
C ALA A 407 13.59 14.42 13.42
N ALA A 408 13.81 15.23 12.38
CA ALA A 408 14.82 14.99 11.33
C ALA A 408 16.25 14.71 11.84
N ASP A 409 16.65 15.38 12.92
CA ASP A 409 18.00 15.27 13.50
C ASP A 409 18.11 14.27 14.66
N MET A 410 17.06 13.49 14.93
CA MET A 410 17.04 12.57 16.07
C MET A 410 17.94 11.36 15.84
N PRO A 411 18.70 10.94 16.87
CA PRO A 411 19.65 9.84 16.73
C PRO A 411 18.94 8.53 16.45
N VAL A 412 19.51 7.77 15.51
CA VAL A 412 19.02 6.43 15.15
C VAL A 412 19.72 5.38 16.01
N PRO A 413 18.99 4.44 16.62
CA PRO A 413 19.60 3.39 17.42
C PRO A 413 20.49 2.45 16.59
N GLY A 414 21.36 1.72 17.28
CA GLY A 414 22.29 0.79 16.66
C GLY A 414 21.59 -0.32 15.85
N SER A 415 22.32 -0.99 14.95
CA SER A 415 21.76 -2.04 14.08
C SER A 415 21.05 -3.16 14.85
N THR A 416 21.47 -3.43 16.09
CA THR A 416 20.86 -4.40 17.02
C THR A 416 19.41 -4.07 17.41
N PHE A 417 19.03 -2.80 17.46
CA PHE A 417 17.70 -2.34 17.90
C PHE A 417 16.85 -1.76 16.75
N ARG A 418 17.40 -1.72 15.54
CA ARG A 418 16.77 -1.03 14.40
C ARG A 418 15.43 -1.64 13.97
N GLY A 419 15.23 -2.95 14.10
CA GLY A 419 13.93 -3.56 13.78
C GLY A 419 12.85 -3.16 14.77
N ASP A 420 13.18 -3.22 16.06
CA ASP A 420 12.28 -2.81 17.12
C ASP A 420 11.94 -1.31 17.02
N TYR A 421 12.92 -0.48 16.67
CA TYR A 421 12.71 0.94 16.39
C TYR A 421 11.75 1.19 15.22
N LYS A 422 11.83 0.38 14.14
CA LYS A 422 10.88 0.48 13.02
C LYS A 422 9.46 0.09 13.41
N GLU A 423 9.30 -0.97 14.20
CA GLU A 423 7.99 -1.36 14.72
C GLU A 423 7.44 -0.34 15.72
N LEU A 424 8.28 0.27 16.56
CA LEU A 424 7.93 1.44 17.38
C LEU A 424 7.38 2.55 16.49
N LEU A 425 8.11 3.00 15.47
CA LEU A 425 7.68 4.11 14.61
C LEU A 425 6.37 3.79 13.86
N ARG A 426 6.20 2.55 13.39
CA ARG A 426 4.95 2.11 12.76
C ARG A 426 3.78 2.13 13.74
N ALA A 427 3.96 1.55 14.93
CA ALA A 427 2.96 1.56 16.00
C ALA A 427 2.61 2.99 16.42
N TYR A 428 3.64 3.83 16.59
CA TYR A 428 3.53 5.24 16.96
C TYR A 428 2.65 6.01 15.99
N ARG A 429 2.92 5.93 14.68
CA ARG A 429 2.13 6.66 13.66
C ARG A 429 0.72 6.13 13.54
N THR A 430 0.55 4.81 13.62
CA THR A 430 -0.79 4.19 13.60
C THR A 430 -1.63 4.72 14.76
N ALA A 431 -1.09 4.69 15.98
CA ALA A 431 -1.75 5.19 17.18
C ALA A 431 -1.96 6.72 17.13
N PHE A 432 -1.01 7.48 16.58
CA PHE A 432 -1.13 8.93 16.41
C PHE A 432 -2.29 9.29 15.48
N VAL A 433 -2.38 8.67 14.30
CA VAL A 433 -3.48 8.91 13.35
C VAL A 433 -4.82 8.50 13.96
N TYR A 434 -4.88 7.37 14.66
CA TYR A 434 -6.08 6.97 15.40
C TYR A 434 -6.51 8.02 16.42
N TRP A 435 -5.56 8.50 17.22
CA TRP A 435 -5.81 9.49 18.24
C TRP A 435 -6.28 10.80 17.60
N LEU A 436 -5.64 11.23 16.51
CA LEU A 436 -5.99 12.43 15.76
C LEU A 436 -7.43 12.35 15.22
N HIS A 437 -7.82 11.18 14.69
CA HIS A 437 -9.15 10.92 14.15
C HIS A 437 -10.23 10.79 15.24
N SER A 438 -9.95 10.13 16.38
CA SER A 438 -11.04 9.65 17.25
C SER A 438 -10.93 10.07 18.73
N GLU A 439 -9.74 10.43 19.22
CA GLU A 439 -9.49 10.53 20.67
C GLU A 439 -8.96 11.91 21.12
N ARG A 440 -8.45 12.73 20.20
CA ARG A 440 -7.84 14.03 20.52
C ARG A 440 -8.81 14.92 21.29
N ALA A 441 -10.03 15.03 20.79
CA ALA A 441 -11.05 15.95 21.27
C ALA A 441 -12.45 15.44 20.85
N LYS A 442 -13.51 16.13 21.31
CA LYS A 442 -14.90 15.74 21.01
C LYS A 442 -15.25 15.90 19.53
N ASP A 443 -14.55 16.77 18.83
CA ASP A 443 -14.69 17.12 17.41
C ASP A 443 -13.60 16.46 16.54
N ALA A 444 -12.88 15.46 17.08
CA ALA A 444 -11.74 14.84 16.40
C ALA A 444 -12.09 14.35 14.98
N GLU A 445 -13.21 13.64 14.82
CA GLU A 445 -13.64 13.11 13.51
C GLU A 445 -13.92 14.24 12.51
N GLU A 446 -14.56 15.32 12.95
CA GLU A 446 -14.87 16.48 12.10
C GLU A 446 -13.60 17.20 11.66
N VAL A 447 -12.68 17.47 12.59
CA VAL A 447 -11.42 18.18 12.27
C VAL A 447 -10.49 17.31 11.41
N PHE A 448 -10.46 15.99 11.66
CA PHE A 448 -9.70 15.06 10.83
C PHE A 448 -10.28 14.94 9.42
N SER A 449 -11.60 14.88 9.29
CA SER A 449 -12.29 14.94 8.00
C SER A 449 -11.96 16.23 7.24
N LYS A 450 -11.95 17.39 7.93
CA LYS A 450 -11.52 18.67 7.35
C LYS A 450 -10.08 18.60 6.86
N LEU A 451 -9.17 17.99 7.62
CA LEU A 451 -7.78 17.80 7.21
C LEU A 451 -7.67 17.00 5.91
N LEU A 452 -8.38 15.87 5.80
CA LEU A 452 -8.36 15.06 4.58
C LEU A 452 -8.93 15.83 3.38
N VAL A 453 -10.10 16.46 3.52
CA VAL A 453 -10.71 17.23 2.41
C VAL A 453 -9.84 18.43 2.01
N HIS A 454 -9.27 19.14 2.99
CA HIS A 454 -8.40 20.29 2.76
C HIS A 454 -7.09 19.89 2.06
N LEU A 455 -6.44 18.82 2.50
CA LEU A 455 -5.22 18.31 1.86
C LEU A 455 -5.48 17.86 0.42
N ALA A 456 -6.66 17.34 0.12
CA ALA A 456 -7.01 16.92 -1.23
C ALA A 456 -7.17 18.14 -2.17
N GLY A 457 -7.76 19.23 -1.67
CA GLY A 457 -8.09 20.43 -2.45
C GLY A 457 -7.04 21.54 -2.50
N THR A 458 -5.98 21.47 -1.68
CA THR A 458 -4.97 22.56 -1.57
C THR A 458 -3.56 22.12 -1.95
N LYS A 459 -2.61 23.06 -2.04
CA LYS A 459 -1.19 22.75 -2.29
C LYS A 459 -0.34 22.71 -1.01
N GLU A 460 -0.97 22.89 0.15
CA GLU A 460 -0.30 22.85 1.44
C GLU A 460 0.23 21.45 1.71
N ASP A 461 1.39 21.37 2.36
CA ASP A 461 1.87 20.09 2.88
C ASP A 461 1.17 19.73 4.22
N LEU A 462 1.38 18.49 4.67
CA LEU A 462 0.73 17.97 5.88
C LEU A 462 0.98 18.84 7.13
N GLU A 463 2.19 19.39 7.32
CA GLU A 463 2.51 20.17 8.52
C GLU A 463 1.85 21.55 8.46
N GLU A 464 1.84 22.19 7.30
CA GLU A 464 1.15 23.45 7.06
C GLU A 464 -0.37 23.31 7.33
N ALA A 465 -0.99 22.28 6.76
CA ALA A 465 -2.41 22.01 6.95
C ALA A 465 -2.75 21.70 8.42
N ILE A 466 -1.90 20.94 9.10
CA ILE A 466 -2.07 20.66 10.54
C ILE A 466 -2.00 21.94 11.36
N ALA A 467 -0.98 22.77 11.14
CA ALA A 467 -0.82 24.03 11.88
C ALA A 467 -2.03 24.96 11.69
N SER A 468 -2.57 25.00 10.48
CA SER A 468 -3.75 25.81 10.11
C SER A 468 -5.05 25.29 10.74
N LEU A 469 -5.29 23.98 10.74
CA LEU A 469 -6.57 23.40 11.15
C LEU A 469 -6.65 23.07 12.65
N TYR A 470 -5.50 22.78 13.28
CA TYR A 470 -5.44 22.36 14.68
C TYR A 470 -4.99 23.48 15.63
N ASP A 471 -4.61 24.64 15.09
CA ASP A 471 -4.07 25.82 15.80
C ASP A 471 -2.80 25.53 16.62
N VAL A 472 -2.11 24.42 16.32
CA VAL A 472 -0.85 24.00 16.94
C VAL A 472 0.01 23.25 15.93
N PRO A 473 1.36 23.31 16.02
CA PRO A 473 2.23 22.53 15.15
C PRO A 473 2.08 21.02 15.37
N LEU A 474 2.46 20.24 14.37
CA LEU A 474 2.51 18.77 14.46
C LEU A 474 3.42 18.31 15.60
N SER A 475 4.62 18.86 15.68
CA SER A 475 5.65 18.48 16.66
C SER A 475 6.61 19.63 16.94
N SER A 476 7.35 19.53 18.04
CA SER A 476 8.40 20.47 18.44
C SER A 476 9.60 19.73 19.07
N THR A 477 10.75 20.37 19.16
CA THR A 477 11.95 19.75 19.76
C THR A 477 11.80 19.48 21.26
N GLU A 478 11.06 20.33 21.98
CA GLU A 478 10.86 20.15 23.42
C GLU A 478 9.61 19.35 23.77
N LEU A 479 8.66 19.16 22.85
CA LEU A 479 7.39 18.46 23.04
C LEU A 479 6.61 18.90 24.29
N THR A 480 5.57 19.68 24.07
CA THR A 480 4.73 20.23 25.14
C THR A 480 3.25 19.99 24.82
N ASN A 481 2.35 20.46 25.69
CA ASN A 481 0.92 20.45 25.34
C ASN A 481 0.56 21.49 24.25
N GLU A 482 1.52 22.28 23.78
CA GLU A 482 1.36 23.28 22.72
C GLU A 482 1.66 22.72 21.31
N ASP A 483 1.97 21.42 21.20
CA ASP A 483 2.11 20.70 19.93
C ASP A 483 1.33 19.38 19.95
N LEU A 484 0.91 18.87 18.79
CA LEU A 484 0.08 17.65 18.71
C LEU A 484 0.81 16.42 19.22
N GLU A 485 2.10 16.27 18.90
CA GLU A 485 2.90 15.13 19.35
C GLU A 485 2.99 15.07 20.89
N GLY A 486 3.23 16.18 21.57
CA GLY A 486 3.24 16.24 23.03
C GLY A 486 1.87 15.97 23.67
N GLN A 487 0.78 16.48 23.07
CA GLN A 487 -0.59 16.14 23.50
C GLN A 487 -0.87 14.63 23.37
N PHE A 488 -0.47 14.03 22.25
CA PHE A 488 -0.57 12.59 22.00
C PHE A 488 0.22 11.78 23.01
N LEU A 489 1.50 12.12 23.25
CA LEU A 489 2.33 11.43 24.24
C LEU A 489 1.74 11.48 25.65
N ALA A 490 1.10 12.59 26.01
CA ALA A 490 0.41 12.72 27.28
C ALA A 490 -0.86 11.85 27.36
N TRP A 491 -1.52 11.58 26.23
CA TRP A 491 -2.63 10.64 26.13
C TRP A 491 -2.15 9.18 26.21
N VAL A 492 -1.11 8.82 25.47
CA VAL A 492 -0.50 7.47 25.50
C VAL A 492 -0.09 7.08 26.91
N LEU A 493 0.50 8.02 27.67
CA LEU A 493 0.97 7.75 29.02
C LEU A 493 -0.15 7.40 30.02
N ARG A 494 -1.39 7.82 29.71
CA ARG A 494 -2.60 7.60 30.53
C ARG A 494 -3.28 6.26 30.22
N GLN A 495 -3.05 5.70 29.05
CA GLN A 495 -3.43 4.32 28.69
C GLN A 495 -2.57 3.36 29.50
#